data_AF-A0A059LDR0-F1
#
_entry.id   AF-A0A059LDR0-F1
#
_cell.length_a   1.000
_cell.length_b   1.000
_cell.length_c   1.000
_cell.angle_alpha   90.00
_cell.angle_beta   90.00
_cell.angle_gamma   90.00
#
_symmetry.space_group_name_H-M   'P 1'
#
loop_
_entity.id
_entity.type
_entity.pdbx_description
1 polymer ?
#
loop_
_entity_poly.entity_id
_entity_poly.type
_entity_poly.pdbx_seq_one_letter_code
_entity_poly.pdbx_strand_id
1 'polypeptide(L)'
;GGEAWEAGKATLNADGAECAICMDAEEDVRCLPCLHPVCFVCALRLSAKVGGPPKCPFCREDIRGFAPLPGARGGGADAALETVDEQAMGVAA
;
A
#
# COMPACT_ATOMS: atom_id res chain seq x y z
N GLY A 1 -11.99 32.62 -30.79
CA GLY A 1 -11.32 31.33 -30.97
C GLY A 1 -11.01 30.81 -29.60
N GLY A 2 -11.67 29.75 -29.18
CA GLY A 2 -11.47 29.13 -27.88
C GLY A 2 -11.63 27.65 -28.06
N GLU A 3 -10.58 26.89 -27.74
CA GLU A 3 -10.70 25.47 -27.51
C GLU A 3 -9.63 25.03 -26.51
N ALA A 4 -10.16 24.42 -25.46
CA ALA A 4 -9.51 23.98 -24.25
C ALA A 4 -9.20 22.50 -24.36
N TRP A 5 -7.97 22.08 -24.11
CA TRP A 5 -7.63 20.68 -23.85
C TRP A 5 -6.43 20.61 -22.90
N GLU A 6 -6.66 20.88 -21.62
CA GLU A 6 -5.76 20.36 -20.57
C GLU A 6 -6.02 18.85 -20.51
N ALA A 7 -5.16 18.09 -21.20
CA ALA A 7 -5.13 16.64 -21.09
C ALA A 7 -4.73 16.29 -19.65
N GLY A 8 -5.74 16.12 -18.80
CA GLY A 8 -5.62 15.50 -17.50
C GLY A 8 -5.03 14.11 -17.67
N LYS A 9 -3.69 14.03 -17.57
CA LYS A 9 -2.98 12.78 -17.31
C LYS A 9 -3.46 12.31 -15.95
N ALA A 10 -4.45 11.43 -15.94
CA ALA A 10 -4.68 10.55 -14.82
C ALA A 10 -3.40 9.73 -14.65
N THR A 11 -2.49 10.21 -13.82
CA THR A 11 -1.50 9.36 -13.19
C THR A 11 -2.31 8.36 -12.39
N LEU A 12 -2.49 7.16 -12.94
CA LEU A 12 -2.94 6.02 -12.16
C LEU A 12 -1.96 5.94 -11.00
N ASN A 13 -2.42 6.27 -9.79
CA ASN A 13 -1.64 6.15 -8.57
C ASN A 13 -0.98 4.77 -8.57
N ALA A 14 0.34 4.75 -8.76
CA ALA A 14 1.17 3.58 -8.57
C ALA A 14 1.51 3.37 -7.08
N ASP A 15 0.95 4.22 -6.23
CA ASP A 15 0.97 4.10 -4.78
C ASP A 15 -0.14 3.15 -4.35
N GLY A 16 0.22 2.07 -3.66
CA GLY A 16 -0.74 1.14 -3.07
C GLY A 16 -1.82 1.87 -2.29
N ALA A 17 -3.05 1.36 -2.33
CA ALA A 17 -4.14 1.99 -1.60
C ALA A 17 -3.90 1.92 -0.08
N GLU A 18 -4.27 2.98 0.64
CA GLU A 18 -4.13 3.05 2.09
C GLU A 18 -5.13 2.09 2.76
N CYS A 19 -4.67 1.36 3.79
CA CYS A 19 -5.50 0.41 4.48
C CYS A 19 -6.66 1.10 5.21
N ALA A 20 -7.89 0.83 4.76
CA ALA A 20 -9.10 1.40 5.32
C ALA A 20 -9.41 1.00 6.79
N ILE A 21 -8.65 0.09 7.39
CA ILE A 21 -8.81 -0.31 8.80
C ILE A 21 -8.05 0.64 9.73
N CYS A 22 -6.79 0.96 9.40
CA CYS A 22 -5.91 1.74 10.27
C CYS A 22 -5.58 3.13 9.73
N MET A 23 -5.75 3.36 8.42
CA MET A 23 -5.42 4.62 7.75
C MET A 23 -3.96 5.07 8.00
N ASP A 24 -3.04 4.10 8.09
CA ASP A 24 -1.66 4.32 8.56
C ASP A 24 -0.61 3.59 7.70
N ALA A 25 -1.02 2.57 6.95
CA ALA A 25 -0.13 1.74 6.13
C ALA A 25 -0.81 1.37 4.82
N GLU A 26 0.00 1.06 3.80
CA GLU A 26 -0.47 0.55 2.51
C GLU A 26 -1.08 -0.85 2.62
N GLU A 27 -1.94 -1.19 1.68
CA GLU A 27 -2.52 -2.52 1.56
C GLU A 27 -1.50 -3.51 0.99
N ASP A 28 -1.12 -4.52 1.79
CA ASP A 28 -0.11 -5.52 1.42
C ASP A 28 -0.69 -6.89 1.10
N VAL A 29 -1.81 -7.24 1.75
CA VAL A 29 -2.39 -8.59 1.72
C VAL A 29 -3.89 -8.54 1.51
N ARG A 30 -4.47 -9.65 1.08
CA ARG A 30 -5.92 -9.84 0.93
C ARG A 30 -6.42 -10.99 1.79
N CYS A 31 -7.60 -10.81 2.37
CA CYS A 31 -8.29 -11.82 3.15
C CYS A 31 -8.81 -12.95 2.24
N LEU A 32 -8.61 -14.22 2.58
CA LEU A 32 -9.20 -15.35 1.85
C LEU A 32 -10.46 -15.86 2.55
N PRO A 33 -11.55 -16.18 1.82
CA PRO A 33 -11.68 -16.21 0.36
C PRO A 33 -12.19 -14.90 -0.28
N CYS A 34 -12.57 -13.89 0.51
CA CYS A 34 -13.31 -12.73 0.01
C CYS A 34 -12.46 -11.67 -0.73
N LEU A 35 -11.14 -11.82 -0.73
CA LEU A 35 -10.15 -10.99 -1.43
C LEU A 35 -10.13 -9.50 -1.04
N HIS A 36 -10.74 -9.11 0.07
CA HIS A 36 -10.66 -7.73 0.55
C HIS A 36 -9.24 -7.40 1.06
N PRO A 37 -8.66 -6.28 0.60
CA PRO A 37 -7.30 -5.87 0.95
C PRO A 37 -7.20 -5.29 2.37
N VAL A 38 -6.05 -5.51 3.02
CA VAL A 38 -5.65 -4.95 4.32
C VAL A 38 -4.12 -4.81 4.38
N CYS A 39 -3.60 -3.94 5.25
CA CYS A 39 -2.16 -3.94 5.55
C CYS A 39 -1.76 -5.18 6.36
N PHE A 40 -0.47 -5.53 6.32
CA PHE A 40 0.06 -6.70 7.04
C PHE A 40 -0.17 -6.63 8.55
N VAL A 41 -0.04 -5.44 9.16
CA VAL A 41 -0.24 -5.24 10.60
C VAL A 41 -1.69 -5.53 11.02
N CYS A 42 -2.66 -5.07 10.23
CA CYS A 42 -4.07 -5.35 10.48
C CYS A 42 -4.39 -6.84 10.28
N ALA A 43 -3.80 -7.49 9.28
CA ALA A 43 -3.94 -8.94 9.10
C ALA A 43 -3.45 -9.73 10.33
N LEU A 44 -2.28 -9.38 10.88
CA LEU A 44 -1.76 -10.00 12.11
C LEU A 44 -2.71 -9.81 13.29
N ARG A 45 -3.22 -8.59 13.50
CA ARG A 45 -4.19 -8.30 14.58
C ARG A 45 -5.49 -9.08 14.42
N LEU A 46 -5.98 -9.26 13.19
CA LEU A 46 -7.14 -10.09 12.91
C LEU A 46 -6.87 -11.55 13.25
N SER A 47 -5.69 -12.08 12.89
CA SER A 47 -5.30 -13.46 13.15
C SER A 47 -5.08 -13.79 14.64
N ALA A 48 -4.77 -12.79 15.47
CA ALA A 48 -4.50 -12.97 16.90
C ALA A 48 -5.77 -13.19 17.75
N LYS A 49 -6.97 -13.08 17.17
CA LYS A 49 -8.24 -13.31 17.91
C LYS A 49 -8.40 -14.78 18.30
N VAL A 50 -8.67 -15.02 19.58
CA VAL A 50 -8.94 -16.35 20.15
C VAL A 50 -10.45 -16.61 20.13
N GLY A 51 -10.87 -17.83 19.76
CA GLY A 51 -12.29 -18.24 19.82
C GLY A 51 -12.97 -18.52 18.47
N GLY A 52 -12.21 -18.64 17.38
CA GLY A 52 -12.72 -19.02 16.06
C GLY A 52 -12.00 -18.29 14.92
N PRO A 53 -12.31 -18.62 13.65
CA PRO A 53 -11.78 -17.87 12.51
C PRO A 53 -12.21 -16.40 12.59
N PRO A 54 -11.29 -15.44 12.36
CA PRO A 54 -11.64 -14.04 12.38
C PRO A 54 -12.55 -13.70 11.20
N LYS A 55 -13.41 -12.70 11.36
CA LYS A 55 -14.33 -12.24 10.32
C LYS A 55 -13.75 -11.05 9.57
N CYS A 56 -13.93 -11.02 8.24
CA CYS A 56 -13.55 -9.90 7.40
C CYS A 56 -14.32 -8.63 7.82
N PRO A 57 -13.64 -7.49 8.07
CA PRO A 57 -14.32 -6.26 8.49
C PRO A 57 -15.18 -5.63 7.39
N PHE A 58 -14.93 -5.97 6.12
CA PHE A 58 -15.65 -5.43 4.97
C PHE A 58 -16.93 -6.21 4.65
N CYS A 59 -16.84 -7.54 4.62
CA CYS A 59 -17.94 -8.40 4.17
C CYS A 59 -18.42 -9.44 5.19
N ARG A 60 -17.77 -9.53 6.37
CA ARG A 60 -18.09 -10.48 7.45
C ARG A 60 -17.96 -11.96 7.09
N GLU A 61 -17.32 -12.30 5.97
CA GLU A 61 -16.89 -13.67 5.63
C GLU A 61 -15.85 -14.18 6.64
N ASP A 62 -15.80 -15.50 6.88
CA ASP A 62 -14.71 -16.11 7.65
C ASP A 62 -13.37 -16.01 6.91
N ILE A 63 -12.39 -15.41 7.56
CA ILE A 63 -11.02 -15.34 7.07
C ILE A 63 -10.35 -16.69 7.35
N ARG A 64 -10.00 -17.39 6.27
CA ARG A 64 -9.31 -18.68 6.32
C ARG A 64 -7.79 -18.55 6.12
N GLY A 65 -7.33 -17.36 5.77
CA GLY A 65 -5.92 -17.04 5.56
C GLY A 65 -5.75 -15.69 4.88
N PHE A 66 -4.50 -15.34 4.61
CA PHE A 66 -4.12 -14.12 3.91
C PHE A 66 -3.20 -14.46 2.74
N ALA A 67 -3.30 -13.71 1.64
CA ALA A 67 -2.41 -13.83 0.48
C ALA A 67 -1.83 -12.45 0.13
N PRO A 68 -0.58 -12.36 -0.36
CA PRO A 68 0.01 -11.10 -0.76
C PRO A 68 -0.74 -10.49 -1.95
N LEU A 69 -0.92 -9.16 -1.94
CA LEU A 69 -1.43 -8.42 -3.09
C LEU A 69 -0.39 -8.42 -4.22
N PRO A 70 -0.82 -8.49 -5.49
CA PRO A 70 0.10 -8.42 -6.61
C PRO A 70 0.78 -7.04 -6.59
N GLY A 71 2.11 -7.02 -6.51
CA GLY A 71 2.86 -5.76 -6.49
C GLY A 71 2.90 -5.05 -5.14
N ALA A 72 2.41 -5.65 -4.06
CA ALA A 72 2.69 -5.15 -2.71
C ALA A 72 4.21 -5.08 -2.53
N ARG A 73 4.72 -3.89 -2.22
CA ARG A 73 6.15 -3.67 -2.02
C ARG A 73 6.49 -4.32 -0.68
N GLY A 74 6.84 -5.61 -0.70
CA GLY A 74 7.21 -6.35 0.50
C GLY A 74 8.23 -5.54 1.32
N GLY A 75 7.84 -5.16 2.54
CA GLY A 75 8.69 -4.36 3.41
C GLY A 75 10.01 -5.07 3.73
N GLY A 76 11.12 -4.46 3.32
CA GLY A 76 12.52 -4.81 3.61
C GLY A 76 13.22 -5.47 2.41
N ALA A 77 14.21 -4.87 1.74
CA ALA A 77 15.35 -4.13 2.28
C ALA A 77 16.14 -3.32 1.20
N ASP A 78 15.49 -2.48 0.38
CA ASP A 78 16.21 -1.66 -0.63
C ASP A 78 15.89 -0.15 -0.64
N ALA A 79 15.16 0.36 0.36
CA ALA A 79 15.01 1.81 0.54
C ALA A 79 16.27 2.43 1.19
N ALA A 80 17.39 2.43 0.48
CA ALA A 80 18.52 3.32 0.70
C ALA A 80 19.43 3.33 -0.55
N LEU A 81 18.98 3.98 -1.62
CA LEU A 81 19.93 4.67 -2.50
C LEU A 81 19.54 6.15 -2.49
N GLU A 82 19.95 6.82 -1.41
CA GLU A 82 20.14 8.27 -1.41
C GLU A 82 21.10 8.60 -2.55
N THR A 83 20.60 9.20 -3.63
CA THR A 83 21.45 9.97 -4.54
C THR A 83 21.36 11.42 -4.11
N VAL A 84 22.16 11.78 -3.10
CA VAL A 84 22.66 13.15 -2.97
C VAL A 84 23.97 13.21 -3.75
N ASP A 85 23.94 13.76 -4.96
CA ASP A 85 25.13 14.09 -5.77
C ASP A 85 24.76 15.31 -6.63
N GLU A 86 25.03 16.52 -6.18
CA GLU A 86 26.30 17.29 -6.27
C GLU A 86 26.30 18.23 -7.50
N GLN A 87 26.35 19.55 -7.26
CA GLN A 87 27.23 20.53 -7.94
C GLN A 87 26.82 21.98 -7.63
N ALA A 88 27.39 22.52 -6.56
CA ALA A 88 27.60 23.96 -6.41
C ALA A 88 29.07 24.26 -6.71
N MET A 89 29.39 24.59 -7.97
CA MET A 89 30.69 25.14 -8.33
C MET A 89 30.73 26.61 -7.89
N GLY A 90 31.52 26.88 -6.86
CA GLY A 90 31.87 28.22 -6.41
C GLY A 90 33.27 28.22 -5.82
N VAL A 91 34.28 28.41 -6.67
CA VAL A 91 35.59 28.89 -6.23
C VAL A 91 35.94 30.11 -7.07
N ALA A 92 35.81 31.27 -6.44
CA ALA A 92 36.43 32.50 -6.89
C ALA A 92 37.93 32.43 -6.56
N ALA A 93 38.75 32.81 -7.52
CA ALA A 93 40.14 33.17 -7.34
C ALA A 93 40.40 34.47 -8.11
#